data_AF-A0A536UGP3-F1
#
_entry.id   AF-A0A536UGP3-F1
#
_cell.length_a   1.000
_cell.length_b   1.000
_cell.length_c   1.000
_cell.angle_alpha   90.00
_cell.angle_beta   90.00
_cell.angle_gamma   90.00
#
_symmetry.space_group_name_H-M   'P 1'
#
loop_
_entity.id
_entity.type
_entity.pdbx_description
1 polymer ?
#
loop_
_entity_poly.entity_id
_entity_poly.type
_entity_poly.pdbx_seq_one_letter_code
_entity_poly.pdbx_strand_id
1 'polypeptide(L)' 'MTTSHLFDERVIELAPGAALLRGFASERAALLLREVDAITQAAPFRHLVTPGGYTMSVAMTRSIR' A
#
# COMPACT_ATOMS: atom_id res chain seq x y z
N MET A 1 -29.70 9.14 10.54
CA MET A 1 -29.54 8.07 9.53
C MET A 1 -28.08 7.66 9.59
N THR A 2 -27.76 6.59 10.32
CA THR A 2 -26.37 6.22 10.62
C THR A 2 -25.74 5.55 9.40
N THR A 3 -24.59 6.08 8.95
CA THR A 3 -23.81 5.68 7.76
C THR A 3 -23.40 4.19 7.74
N SER A 4 -23.65 3.46 8.83
CA SER A 4 -23.20 2.08 9.06
C SER A 4 -23.80 1.02 8.13
N HIS A 5 -24.89 1.29 7.40
CA HIS A 5 -25.52 0.32 6.49
C HIS A 5 -25.01 0.40 5.04
N LEU A 6 -24.15 1.37 4.70
CA LEU A 6 -23.68 1.57 3.32
C LEU A 6 -22.50 0.65 2.93
N PHE A 7 -21.91 -0.01 3.93
CA PHE A 7 -20.68 -0.75 3.80
C PHE A 7 -20.98 -2.26 3.91
N ASP A 8 -20.72 -2.98 2.81
CA ASP A 8 -20.52 -4.44 2.78
C ASP A 8 -19.69 -4.88 4.00
N GLU A 9 -19.89 -6.08 4.56
CA GLU A 9 -19.14 -6.57 5.74
C GLU A 9 -17.61 -6.57 5.54
N ARG A 10 -17.19 -6.44 4.28
CA ARG A 10 -15.79 -6.31 3.86
C ARG A 10 -15.24 -4.88 3.94
N VAL A 11 -16.05 -3.89 4.30
CA VAL A 11 -15.64 -2.48 4.42
C VAL A 11 -15.83 -2.01 5.86
N ILE A 12 -14.73 -1.64 6.52
CA ILE A 12 -14.71 -1.18 7.91
C ILE A 12 -14.25 0.27 7.95
N GLU A 13 -15.09 1.18 8.44
CA GLU A 13 -14.69 2.56 8.70
C GLU A 13 -13.65 2.60 9.84
N LEU A 14 -12.50 3.24 9.59
CA LEU A 14 -11.44 3.42 10.58
C LEU A 14 -11.48 4.81 11.22
N ALA A 15 -11.88 5.80 10.43
CA ALA A 15 -12.05 7.20 10.78
C ALA A 15 -12.86 7.90 9.68
N PRO A 16 -13.36 9.14 9.89
CA PRO A 16 -14.01 9.90 8.82
C PRO A 16 -13.11 10.01 7.58
N GLY A 17 -13.57 9.46 6.46
CA GLY A 17 -12.81 9.44 5.20
C GLY A 17 -11.78 8.31 5.05
N ALA A 18 -11.70 7.37 5.99
CA ALA A 18 -10.77 6.24 5.95
C ALA A 18 -11.47 4.91 6.20
N ALA A 19 -11.19 3.91 5.36
CA ALA A 19 -11.78 2.58 5.47
C ALA A 19 -10.80 1.45 5.15
N LEU A 20 -10.98 0.30 5.81
CA LEU A 20 -10.35 -0.98 5.48
C LEU A 20 -11.25 -1.78 4.55
N LEU A 21 -10.75 -2.10 3.35
CA LEU A 21 -11.43 -2.95 2.36
C LEU A 21 -10.85 -4.37 2.40
N ARG A 22 -11.43 -5.26 3.22
CA ARG A 22 -10.93 -6.63 3.43
C ARG A 22 -10.93 -7.41 2.12
N GLY A 23 -9.77 -7.91 1.73
CA GLY A 23 -9.60 -8.78 0.57
C GLY A 23 -9.78 -8.11 -0.79
N PHE A 24 -9.91 -6.78 -0.86
CA PHE A 24 -10.21 -6.03 -2.08
C PHE A 24 -9.26 -6.34 -3.25
N ALA A 25 -7.97 -6.41 -2.99
CA ALA A 25 -6.95 -6.64 -4.00
C ALA A 25 -6.62 -8.14 -4.22
N SER A 26 -7.26 -9.07 -3.53
CA SER A 26 -6.83 -10.49 -3.49
C SER A 26 -6.82 -11.14 -4.87
N GLU A 27 -7.84 -10.88 -5.70
CA GLU A 27 -7.92 -11.40 -7.07
C GLU A 27 -6.78 -10.90 -7.97
N ARG A 28 -6.21 -9.73 -7.66
CA ARG A 28 -5.11 -9.10 -8.43
C ARG A 28 -3.75 -9.28 -7.77
N ALA A 29 -3.66 -9.93 -6.60
CA ALA A 29 -2.44 -9.96 -5.79
C ALA A 29 -1.23 -10.51 -6.56
N ALA A 30 -1.41 -11.61 -7.30
CA ALA A 30 -0.34 -12.21 -8.10
C ALA A 30 0.14 -11.28 -9.24
N LEU A 31 -0.78 -10.55 -9.88
CA LEU A 31 -0.43 -9.56 -10.90
C LEU A 31 0.34 -8.40 -10.28
N LEU A 32 -0.14 -7.84 -9.18
CA LEU A 32 0.50 -6.72 -8.48
C LEU A 32 1.93 -7.07 -8.05
N LEU A 33 2.17 -8.29 -7.55
CA LEU A 33 3.51 -8.73 -7.18
C LEU A 33 4.46 -8.81 -8.38
N ARG A 34 3.99 -9.29 -9.53
CA ARG A 34 4.80 -9.30 -10.77
C ARG A 34 5.15 -7.88 -11.24
N GLU A 35 4.23 -6.95 -11.11
CA GLU A 35 4.49 -5.55 -11.45
C GLU A 35 5.48 -4.90 -10.47
N VAL A 36 5.43 -5.26 -9.18
CA VAL A 36 6.46 -4.86 -8.19
C VAL A 36 7.83 -5.39 -8.61
N ASP A 37 7.93 -6.65 -9.05
CA ASP A 37 9.19 -7.21 -9.55
C ASP A 37 9.73 -6.42 -10.76
N ALA A 38 8.86 -6.10 -11.73
CA ALA A 38 9.25 -5.31 -12.90
C ALA A 38 9.74 -3.89 -12.51
N ILE A 39 9.03 -3.22 -11.61
CA ILE A 39 9.42 -1.88 -11.11
C ILE A 39 10.73 -1.95 -10.36
N THR A 40 10.95 -2.98 -9.54
CA THR A 40 12.14 -3.09 -8.71
C THR A 40 13.39 -3.47 -9.49
N GLN A 41 13.24 -4.14 -10.64
CA GLN A 41 14.33 -4.30 -11.61
C GLN A 41 14.77 -2.96 -12.22
N ALA A 42 13.82 -2.08 -12.53
CA ALA A 42 14.12 -0.76 -13.09
C ALA A 42 14.58 0.27 -12.04
N ALA A 43 14.03 0.18 -10.82
CA ALA A 43 14.33 1.04 -9.69
C ALA A 43 14.52 0.18 -8.43
N PRO A 44 15.75 -0.21 -8.08
CA PRO A 44 16.03 -1.08 -6.95
C PRO A 44 15.50 -0.53 -5.62
N PHE A 45 15.12 -1.46 -4.73
CA PHE A 45 14.86 -1.14 -3.34
C PHE A 45 16.08 -0.50 -2.68
N ARG A 46 15.85 0.53 -1.87
CA ARG A 46 16.90 1.20 -1.10
C ARG A 46 16.39 1.58 0.27
N HIS A 47 17.29 1.55 1.26
CA HIS A 47 17.02 2.17 2.54
C HIS A 47 17.19 3.68 2.41
N LEU A 48 16.17 4.43 2.82
CA LEU A 48 16.23 5.89 2.81
C LEU A 48 16.83 6.39 4.12
N VAL A 49 17.51 7.53 4.06
CA VAL A 49 18.00 8.24 5.24
C VAL A 49 16.95 9.29 5.61
N THR A 50 16.51 9.25 6.86
CA THR A 50 15.61 10.26 7.42
C THR A 50 16.31 11.62 7.51
N PRO A 51 15.58 12.74 7.57
CA PRO A 51 16.20 14.06 7.75
C PRO A 51 17.14 14.16 8.97
N GLY A 52 16.90 13.37 10.02
CA GLY A 52 17.76 13.29 11.21
C GLY A 52 19.01 12.41 11.04
N GLY A 53 19.30 11.91 9.84
CA GLY A 53 20.49 11.11 9.54
C GLY A 53 20.37 9.61 9.83
N TYR A 54 19.23 9.14 10.33
CA TYR A 54 19.02 7.71 10.59
C TYR A 54 18.58 6.97 9.33
N THR A 55 19.10 5.77 9.13
CA THR A 55 18.66 4.88 8.04
C THR A 55 17.34 4.20 8.41
N MET A 56 16.35 4.26 7.53
CA MET A 56 15.07 3.56 7.71
C MET A 56 15.27 2.06 7.56
N SER A 57 14.73 1.28 8.51
CA SER A 57 14.80 -0.19 8.50
C SER A 57 14.07 -0.82 7.31
N VAL A 58 13.08 -0.12 6.76
CA VAL A 58 12.31 -0.55 5.60
C VAL A 58 12.99 -0.07 4.32
N ALA A 59 13.17 -0.98 3.36
CA ALA A 59 13.60 -0.63 2.01
C ALA A 59 12.40 -0.16 1.18
N MET A 60 12.56 0.93 0.44
CA MET A 60 11.51 1.54 -0.38
C MET A 60 11.99 1.69 -1.83
N THR A 61 11.04 1.70 -2.76
CA THR A 61 11.29 2.07 -4.15
C THR A 61 10.16 2.96 -4.69
N ARG A 62 10.45 3.67 -5.78
CA ARG A 62 9.50 4.45 -6.58
C ARG A 62 10.00 4.50 -8.02
N SER A 63 9.09 4.61 -8.99
CA SER A 63 9.46 4.93 -10.36
C SER A 63 10.15 6.30 -10.43
N ILE A 64 11.20 6.42 -11.23
CA ILE A 64 11.93 7.68 -11.47
C ILE A 64 11.44 8.39 -12.75
N ARG A 65 10.49 7.80 -13.47
CA ARG A 65 9.89 8.39 -14.68
C ARG A 65 8.70 9.29 -14.33
#